data_AF-A0A6C0ARU8-F1
#
_entry.id   AF-A0A6C0ARU8-F1
#
_cell.length_a   1.000
_cell.length_b   1.000
_cell.length_c   1.000
_cell.angle_alpha   90.00
_cell.angle_beta   90.00
_cell.angle_gamma   90.00
#
_symmetry.space_group_name_H-M   'P 1'
#
loop_
_entity.id
_entity.type
_entity.pdbx_description
1 polymer ?
#
loop_
_entity_poly.entity_id
_entity_poly.type
_entity_poly.pdbx_seq_one_letter_code
_entity_poly.pdbx_strand_id
1 'polypeptide(L)'
;MLSQSDKESILVDFPNIKLSYENIVYKKVSQSDNIIAIPEGVKCFAWFTTFKEKNVCLIMELSGNKQICDIKITNACFSNEIAYGTIIYGTVFYHEFNRFFSIEDIFFYKGNDISRENWGNKLIKIHKMFKNDLNQISYNKYYIVFGLPLIAQTNNELQEVLKNIKYKIDTIQFRLYNKSNSFLLMKYSEYLNEKIYDKKEPIKKSELIQKVEPIKKTEPIFKNVEQNRNQKESIFLIRPDIQDDIYYLYSLNSHRKEEQVGIAHIPDFKTSSMMNKLFRIIKENNNLDALEESDDEEEFENDKVDKFVKLDTSHKMVCQYNYKFKKWLPIRLYL
;
A
#
# COMPACT_ATOMS: atom_id res chain seq x y z
N MET A 1 18.13 -5.06 31.04
CA MET A 1 17.11 -5.81 30.27
C MET A 1 15.76 -5.32 30.76
N LEU A 2 14.80 -5.05 29.88
CA LEU A 2 13.45 -4.60 30.30
C LEU A 2 12.69 -5.78 30.92
N SER A 3 12.06 -5.56 32.08
CA SER A 3 11.13 -6.55 32.65
C SER A 3 9.82 -6.59 31.85
N GLN A 4 9.01 -7.63 32.05
CA GLN A 4 7.71 -7.72 31.39
C GLN A 4 6.79 -6.55 31.76
N SER A 5 6.76 -6.17 33.05
CA SER A 5 6.02 -5.00 33.53
C SER A 5 6.50 -3.70 32.91
N ASP A 6 7.82 -3.54 32.70
CA ASP A 6 8.35 -2.36 32.00
C ASP A 6 7.84 -2.28 30.56
N LYS A 7 7.79 -3.41 29.84
CA LYS A 7 7.30 -3.45 28.46
C LYS A 7 5.81 -3.09 28.37
N GLU A 8 5.00 -3.60 29.30
CA GLU A 8 3.57 -3.28 29.37
C GLU A 8 3.32 -1.80 29.62
N SER A 9 4.06 -1.18 30.56
CA SER A 9 3.97 0.27 30.80
C SER A 9 4.35 1.07 29.56
N ILE A 10 5.44 0.70 28.87
CA ILE A 10 5.89 1.37 27.63
C ILE A 10 4.82 1.26 26.54
N LEU A 11 4.14 0.11 26.41
CA LEU A 11 3.09 -0.09 25.40
C LEU A 11 1.86 0.78 25.65
N VAL A 12 1.49 1.01 26.90
CA VAL A 12 0.37 1.90 27.26
C VAL A 12 0.65 3.34 26.81
N ASP A 13 1.89 3.79 26.94
CA ASP A 13 2.32 5.14 26.56
C ASP A 13 2.57 5.29 25.06
N PHE A 14 2.71 4.19 24.31
CA PHE A 14 2.97 4.23 22.89
C PHE A 14 1.71 4.66 22.11
N PRO A 15 1.80 5.69 21.25
CA PRO A 15 0.62 6.18 20.54
C PRO A 15 0.10 5.16 19.52
N ASN A 16 -1.21 5.21 19.27
CA ASN A 16 -1.83 4.37 18.25
C ASN A 16 -1.44 4.85 16.84
N ILE A 17 -0.49 4.16 16.23
CA ILE A 17 0.04 4.49 14.90
C ILE A 17 -0.56 3.56 13.85
N LYS A 18 -1.12 4.19 12.80
CA LYS A 18 -1.59 3.48 11.63
C LYS A 18 -0.51 3.46 10.55
N LEU A 19 -0.03 2.27 10.20
CA LEU A 19 0.92 2.07 9.12
C LEU A 19 0.33 2.46 7.76
N SER A 20 1.21 2.86 6.85
CA SER A 20 0.88 3.19 5.46
C SER A 20 0.25 2.01 4.73
N TYR A 21 -0.63 2.32 3.76
CA TYR A 21 -1.25 1.30 2.91
C TYR A 21 -0.26 0.78 1.87
N GLU A 22 -0.02 -0.52 1.87
CA GLU A 22 0.84 -1.25 0.93
C GLU A 22 -0.03 -1.83 -0.18
N ASN A 23 0.17 -1.39 -1.43
CA ASN A 23 -0.49 -1.97 -2.59
C ASN A 23 0.49 -2.86 -3.35
N ILE A 24 0.26 -4.18 -3.33
CA ILE A 24 1.14 -5.14 -3.99
C ILE A 24 0.99 -5.01 -5.52
N VAL A 25 2.11 -4.91 -6.22
CA VAL A 25 2.19 -4.86 -7.67
C VAL A 25 3.17 -5.89 -8.21
N TYR A 26 2.81 -6.51 -9.33
CA TYR A 26 3.60 -7.57 -9.98
C TYR A 26 4.29 -7.10 -11.27
N LYS A 27 4.19 -5.80 -11.59
CA LYS A 27 4.83 -5.15 -12.74
C LYS A 27 5.59 -3.90 -12.30
N LYS A 28 6.78 -3.66 -12.86
CA LYS A 28 7.54 -2.43 -12.62
C LYS A 28 6.69 -1.22 -13.00
N VAL A 29 6.73 -0.24 -12.12
CA VAL A 29 5.95 0.98 -12.26
C VAL A 29 6.81 2.02 -12.97
N SER A 30 6.30 2.58 -14.06
CA SER A 30 6.98 3.63 -14.84
C SER A 30 6.76 5.04 -14.28
N GLN A 31 5.72 5.26 -13.49
CA GLN A 31 5.33 6.55 -12.93
C GLN A 31 5.49 6.58 -11.40
N SER A 32 6.74 6.64 -10.93
CA SER A 32 7.08 6.84 -9.52
C SER A 32 8.16 7.90 -9.39
N ASP A 33 8.10 8.72 -8.34
CA ASP A 33 9.13 9.74 -8.11
C ASP A 33 10.37 9.14 -7.44
N ASN A 34 10.16 8.16 -6.55
CA ASN A 34 11.21 7.45 -5.83
C ASN A 34 10.95 5.95 -5.86
N ILE A 35 11.99 5.18 -6.16
CA ILE A 35 12.05 3.74 -6.02
C ILE A 35 12.97 3.43 -4.84
N ILE A 36 12.46 2.68 -3.88
CA ILE A 36 13.12 2.44 -2.60
C ILE A 36 13.37 0.95 -2.43
N ALA A 37 14.63 0.55 -2.23
CA ALA A 37 14.99 -0.82 -1.93
C ALA A 37 15.14 -1.03 -0.42
N ILE A 38 14.27 -1.86 0.13
CA ILE A 38 14.19 -2.16 1.56
C ILE A 38 14.99 -3.43 1.87
N PRO A 39 15.95 -3.36 2.82
CA PRO A 39 16.74 -4.52 3.20
C PRO A 39 15.86 -5.62 3.82
N GLU A 40 16.31 -6.86 3.69
CA GLU A 40 15.75 -7.98 4.44
C GLU A 40 16.09 -7.84 5.93
N GLY A 41 15.08 -7.92 6.79
CA GLY A 41 15.27 -7.76 8.23
C GLY A 41 13.96 -7.67 9.00
N VAL A 42 14.06 -7.26 10.27
CA VAL A 42 12.94 -7.19 11.21
C VAL A 42 12.26 -5.83 11.14
N LYS A 43 10.96 -5.82 10.82
CA LYS A 43 10.14 -4.61 10.86
C LYS A 43 9.92 -4.17 12.30
N CYS A 44 10.12 -2.88 12.57
CA CYS A 44 10.01 -2.34 13.92
C CYS A 44 9.72 -0.84 13.92
N PHE A 45 9.25 -0.36 15.07
CA PHE A 45 9.33 1.06 15.39
C PHE A 45 10.61 1.36 16.17
N ALA A 46 11.24 2.49 15.88
CA ALA A 46 12.20 3.13 16.76
C ALA A 46 11.52 4.30 17.46
N TRP A 47 11.48 4.24 18.78
CA TRP A 47 10.89 5.29 19.61
C TRP A 47 11.95 5.92 20.51
N PHE A 48 12.22 7.20 20.25
CA PHE A 48 13.05 8.04 21.11
C PHE A 48 12.15 8.70 22.14
N THR A 49 12.36 8.33 23.41
CA THR A 49 11.53 8.73 24.54
C THR A 49 12.34 8.81 25.83
N THR A 50 11.72 9.28 26.92
CA THR A 50 12.28 9.20 28.26
C THR A 50 11.69 7.99 28.99
N PHE A 51 12.55 7.13 29.55
CA PHE A 51 12.15 6.00 30.37
C PHE A 51 12.99 5.97 31.65
N LYS A 52 12.34 5.94 32.82
CA LYS A 52 13.00 6.01 34.15
C LYS A 52 14.02 7.14 34.21
N GLU A 53 13.59 8.34 33.83
CA GLU A 53 14.38 9.59 33.83
C GLU A 53 15.59 9.61 32.88
N LYS A 54 15.69 8.63 31.97
CA LYS A 54 16.77 8.56 30.97
C LYS A 54 16.20 8.64 29.57
N ASN A 55 16.87 9.41 28.72
CA ASN A 55 16.56 9.42 27.29
C ASN A 55 17.05 8.11 26.66
N VAL A 56 16.14 7.40 26.00
CA VAL A 56 16.38 6.06 25.45
C VAL A 56 15.87 5.96 24.01
N CYS A 57 16.52 5.07 23.24
CA CYS A 57 16.01 4.60 21.96
C CYS A 57 15.46 3.19 22.14
N LEU A 58 14.14 3.06 22.06
CA LEU A 58 13.42 1.78 22.10
C LEU A 58 13.26 1.25 20.68
N ILE A 59 13.64 0.00 20.45
CA ILE A 59 13.29 -0.75 19.24
C ILE A 59 12.14 -1.69 19.60
N MET A 60 11.01 -1.49 18.92
CA MET A 60 9.76 -2.20 19.14
C MET A 60 9.50 -3.10 17.92
N GLU A 61 9.87 -4.36 18.03
CA GLU A 61 9.79 -5.34 16.94
C GLU A 61 8.33 -5.71 16.64
N LEU A 62 8.02 -5.87 15.35
CA LEU A 62 6.70 -6.23 14.90
C LEU A 62 6.64 -7.71 14.51
N SER A 63 5.55 -8.37 14.88
CA SER A 63 5.19 -9.69 14.36
C SER A 63 4.59 -9.58 12.95
N GLY A 64 4.38 -10.73 12.30
CA GLY A 64 3.81 -10.79 10.94
C GLY A 64 2.44 -10.13 10.80
N ASN A 65 1.65 -10.10 11.88
CA ASN A 65 0.37 -9.38 11.95
C ASN A 65 0.50 -7.87 12.23
N LYS A 66 1.71 -7.31 12.14
CA LYS A 66 2.04 -5.89 12.37
C LYS A 66 1.76 -5.39 13.80
N GLN A 67 1.69 -6.29 14.79
CA GLN A 67 1.60 -5.95 16.21
C GLN A 67 2.98 -5.91 16.85
N ILE A 68 3.15 -5.09 17.88
CA ILE A 68 4.41 -5.05 18.64
C ILE A 68 4.52 -6.33 19.48
N CYS A 69 5.56 -7.11 19.23
CA CYS A 69 5.80 -8.39 19.92
C CYS A 69 6.99 -8.33 20.89
N ASP A 70 7.93 -7.41 20.70
CA ASP A 70 9.08 -7.25 21.60
C ASP A 70 9.56 -5.80 21.68
N ILE A 71 10.18 -5.44 22.79
CA ILE A 71 10.71 -4.09 23.06
C ILE A 71 12.09 -4.21 23.68
N LYS A 72 13.06 -3.51 23.08
CA LYS A 72 14.47 -3.48 23.52
C LYS A 72 14.96 -2.04 23.62
N ILE A 73 15.64 -1.69 24.72
CA ILE A 73 16.46 -0.47 24.77
C ILE A 73 17.73 -0.72 23.98
N THR A 74 18.13 0.24 23.17
CA THR A 74 19.28 0.11 22.28
C THR A 74 20.15 1.36 22.26
N ASN A 75 21.44 1.17 22.00
CA ASN A 75 22.39 2.27 21.95
C ASN A 75 22.34 2.91 20.56
N ALA A 76 22.02 4.20 20.52
CA ALA A 76 22.05 5.01 19.30
C ALA A 76 22.69 6.36 19.64
N CYS A 77 23.32 7.00 18.66
CA CYS A 77 23.96 8.30 18.85
C CYS A 77 22.95 9.41 18.56
N PHE A 78 22.21 9.86 19.58
CA PHE A 78 21.17 10.87 19.40
C PHE A 78 21.21 12.00 20.44
N SER A 79 20.62 13.15 20.08
CA SER A 79 20.43 14.30 20.94
C SER A 79 19.23 14.13 21.86
N ASN A 80 19.26 14.73 23.05
CA ASN A 80 18.15 14.70 23.99
C ASN A 80 16.83 15.24 23.41
N GLU A 81 16.92 16.13 22.41
CA GLU A 81 15.77 16.78 21.79
C GLU A 81 14.81 15.82 21.09
N ILE A 82 15.32 14.76 20.46
CA ILE A 82 14.42 13.78 19.80
C ILE A 82 13.75 12.83 20.78
N ALA A 83 14.23 12.78 22.03
CA ALA A 83 13.59 12.02 23.11
C ALA A 83 12.27 12.64 23.58
N TYR A 84 11.91 13.85 23.16
CA TYR A 84 10.59 14.45 23.41
C TYR A 84 9.47 13.81 22.55
N GLY A 85 9.63 12.55 22.13
CA GLY A 85 8.64 11.82 21.34
C GLY A 85 8.93 11.85 19.85
N THR A 86 9.93 11.09 19.40
CA THR A 86 10.18 10.85 17.97
C THR A 86 9.92 9.38 17.67
N ILE A 87 9.06 9.08 16.70
CA ILE A 87 8.69 7.71 16.33
C ILE A 87 8.90 7.50 14.85
N ILE A 88 9.73 6.52 14.54
CA ILE A 88 10.19 6.17 13.21
C ILE A 88 9.82 4.70 12.96
N TYR A 89 9.44 4.37 11.74
CA TYR A 89 9.22 3.00 11.30
C TYR A 89 10.27 2.59 10.27
N GLY A 90 10.67 1.33 10.33
CA GLY A 90 11.69 0.81 9.43
C GLY A 90 12.03 -0.65 9.63
N THR A 91 13.13 -1.03 9.00
CA THR A 91 13.70 -2.38 9.10
C THR A 91 15.03 -2.34 9.85
N VAL A 92 15.16 -3.19 10.86
CA VAL A 92 16.45 -3.53 11.47
C VAL A 92 17.06 -4.69 10.70
N PHE A 93 18.30 -4.53 10.26
CA PHE A 93 19.05 -5.57 9.54
C PHE A 93 20.52 -5.57 9.98
N TYR A 94 21.22 -6.64 9.64
CA TYR A 94 22.63 -6.82 9.96
C TYR A 94 23.48 -6.81 8.70
N HIS A 95 24.62 -6.13 8.78
CA HIS A 95 25.63 -6.17 7.75
C HIS A 95 27.02 -6.18 8.41
N GLU A 96 27.85 -7.16 8.05
CA GLU A 96 29.19 -7.35 8.63
C GLU A 96 29.19 -7.26 10.17
N PHE A 97 28.23 -7.96 10.81
CA PHE A 97 28.01 -8.01 12.27
C PHE A 97 27.56 -6.69 12.94
N ASN A 98 27.41 -5.61 12.18
CA ASN A 98 26.86 -4.36 12.67
C ASN A 98 25.35 -4.30 12.43
N ARG A 99 24.65 -3.59 13.32
CA ARG A 99 23.20 -3.44 13.25
C ARG A 99 22.83 -2.09 12.67
N PHE A 100 21.95 -2.11 11.66
CA PHE A 100 21.48 -0.92 10.97
C PHE A 100 19.96 -0.81 11.10
N PHE A 101 19.46 0.42 11.15
CA PHE A 101 18.04 0.75 11.03
C PHE A 101 17.82 1.49 9.72
N SER A 102 17.10 0.87 8.79
CA SER A 102 16.68 1.49 7.54
C SER A 102 15.34 2.19 7.74
N ILE A 103 15.33 3.53 7.68
CA ILE A 103 14.13 4.36 7.92
C ILE A 103 13.18 4.28 6.72
N GLU A 104 11.98 3.77 6.95
CA GLU A 104 10.92 3.69 5.93
C GLU A 104 9.87 4.78 6.06
N ASP A 105 9.54 5.18 7.29
CA ASP A 105 8.54 6.21 7.58
C ASP A 105 8.82 6.91 8.90
N ILE A 106 8.26 8.10 9.08
CA ILE A 106 8.31 8.87 10.33
C ILE A 106 6.90 9.35 10.68
N PHE A 107 6.51 9.13 11.93
CA PHE A 107 5.16 9.43 12.43
C PHE A 107 5.17 10.60 13.40
N PHE A 108 6.17 10.66 14.27
CA PHE A 108 6.33 11.74 15.24
C PHE A 108 7.76 12.28 15.19
N TYR A 109 7.91 13.60 15.31
CA TYR A 109 9.21 14.24 15.43
C TYR A 109 9.18 15.32 16.51
N LYS A 110 9.92 15.08 17.60
CA LYS A 110 9.98 15.95 18.79
C LYS A 110 8.58 16.28 19.34
N GLY A 111 7.73 15.26 19.47
CA GLY A 111 6.38 15.33 20.01
C GLY A 111 5.28 15.73 19.02
N ASN A 112 5.66 16.19 17.81
CA ASN A 112 4.68 16.60 16.80
C ASN A 112 4.26 15.41 15.93
N ASP A 113 2.95 15.17 15.83
CA ASP A 113 2.38 14.19 14.88
C ASP A 113 2.51 14.72 13.45
N ILE A 114 3.31 14.02 12.65
CA ILE A 114 3.55 14.28 11.22
C ILE A 114 3.10 13.09 10.36
N SER A 115 2.31 12.17 10.92
CA SER A 115 1.85 10.95 10.24
C SER A 115 1.10 11.23 8.94
N ARG A 116 0.45 12.39 8.82
CA ARG A 116 -0.34 12.79 7.65
C ARG A 116 0.42 13.64 6.63
N GLU A 117 1.67 13.99 6.93
CA GLU A 117 2.51 14.72 5.97
C GLU A 117 2.82 13.86 4.75
N ASN A 118 3.05 14.51 3.60
CA ASN A 118 3.49 13.84 2.39
C ASN A 118 4.96 13.36 2.52
N TRP A 119 5.37 12.46 1.64
CA TRP A 119 6.71 11.87 1.69
C TRP A 119 7.84 12.88 1.55
N GLY A 120 7.66 13.94 0.74
CA GLY A 120 8.67 14.99 0.58
C GLY A 120 8.96 15.73 1.89
N ASN A 121 7.91 16.16 2.59
CA ASN A 121 8.04 16.83 3.88
C ASN A 121 8.67 15.90 4.92
N LYS A 122 8.25 14.63 4.96
CA LYS A 122 8.85 13.60 5.84
C LYS A 122 10.35 13.43 5.59
N LEU A 123 10.79 13.38 4.32
CA LEU A 123 12.21 13.30 3.96
C LEU A 123 13.00 14.53 4.41
N ILE A 124 12.43 15.73 4.30
CA ILE A 124 13.05 16.96 4.83
C ILE A 124 13.24 16.86 6.36
N LYS A 125 12.26 16.30 7.10
CA LYS A 125 12.39 16.09 8.54
C LYS A 125 13.48 15.07 8.87
N ILE A 126 13.55 13.95 8.13
CA ILE A 126 14.60 12.93 8.31
C ILE A 126 15.98 13.54 8.05
N HIS A 127 16.13 14.34 6.99
CA HIS A 127 17.37 15.05 6.71
C HIS A 127 17.77 16.00 7.86
N LYS A 128 16.82 16.78 8.39
CA LYS A 128 17.06 17.65 9.55
C LYS A 128 17.47 16.86 10.79
N MET A 129 16.84 15.70 11.02
CA MET A 129 17.15 14.80 12.13
C MET A 129 18.56 14.23 12.02
N PHE A 130 18.98 13.74 10.86
CA PHE A 130 20.36 13.25 10.67
C PHE A 130 21.40 14.36 10.85
N LYS A 131 21.09 15.58 10.41
CA LYS A 131 22.03 16.70 10.51
C LYS A 131 22.26 17.18 11.96
N ASN A 132 21.22 17.18 12.79
CA ASN A 132 21.26 17.88 14.08
C ASN A 132 21.04 16.97 15.29
N ASP A 133 20.37 15.83 15.11
CA ASP A 133 19.82 15.07 16.23
C ASP A 133 20.26 13.61 16.28
N LEU A 134 20.65 12.99 15.16
CA LEU A 134 20.91 11.57 15.09
C LEU A 134 22.13 11.31 14.21
N ASN A 135 23.26 10.97 14.83
CA ASN A 135 24.53 10.75 14.14
C ASN A 135 24.63 9.33 13.60
N GLN A 136 25.12 9.19 12.37
CA GLN A 136 25.33 7.90 11.68
C GLN A 136 26.65 7.23 12.11
N ILE A 137 26.90 7.12 13.43
CA ILE A 137 28.16 6.61 13.98
C ILE A 137 27.90 5.39 14.84
N SER A 138 28.75 4.37 14.69
CA SER A 138 28.83 3.20 15.57
C SER A 138 30.16 3.20 16.31
N TYR A 139 30.13 3.15 17.64
CA TYR A 139 31.33 2.99 18.45
C TYR A 139 31.71 1.52 18.66
N ASN A 140 30.74 0.60 18.52
CA ASN A 140 30.93 -0.84 18.61
C ASN A 140 29.66 -1.57 18.11
N LYS A 141 29.73 -2.90 17.97
CA LYS A 141 28.63 -3.75 17.47
C LYS A 141 27.30 -3.67 18.24
N TYR A 142 27.27 -3.07 19.43
CA TYR A 142 26.04 -2.90 20.22
C TYR A 142 25.28 -1.62 19.88
N TYR A 143 25.88 -0.71 19.10
CA TYR A 143 25.21 0.47 18.58
C TYR A 143 24.42 0.13 17.33
N ILE A 144 23.27 0.79 17.19
CA ILE A 144 22.50 0.80 15.95
C ILE A 144 22.73 2.08 15.18
N VAL A 145 23.02 1.95 13.89
CA VAL A 145 23.20 3.07 12.99
C VAL A 145 21.93 3.26 12.17
N PHE A 146 21.35 4.46 12.24
CA PHE A 146 20.17 4.82 11.47
C PHE A 146 20.56 5.37 10.11
N GLY A 147 19.92 4.91 9.04
CA GLY A 147 20.13 5.38 7.68
C GLY A 147 18.85 5.34 6.88
N LEU A 148 18.89 5.93 5.68
CA LEU A 148 17.83 5.73 4.70
C LEU A 148 18.08 4.43 3.92
N PRO A 149 17.02 3.76 3.45
CA PRO A 149 17.14 2.73 2.43
C PRO A 149 17.79 3.31 1.18
N LEU A 150 18.20 2.43 0.27
CA LEU A 150 18.63 2.86 -1.05
C LEU A 150 17.43 3.45 -1.80
N ILE A 151 17.57 4.70 -2.25
CA ILE A 151 16.57 5.44 -3.00
C ILE A 151 17.14 5.76 -4.38
N ALA A 152 16.36 5.50 -5.43
CA ALA A 152 16.70 5.81 -6.81
C ALA A 152 15.51 6.52 -7.49
N GLN A 153 15.78 7.35 -8.48
CA GLN A 153 14.74 8.02 -9.27
C GLN A 153 14.24 7.14 -10.42
N THR A 154 15.09 6.22 -10.90
CA THR A 154 14.78 5.36 -12.04
C THR A 154 15.12 3.91 -11.78
N ASN A 155 14.46 3.00 -12.51
CA ASN A 155 14.77 1.58 -12.46
C ASN A 155 16.21 1.29 -12.89
N ASN A 156 16.73 2.02 -13.88
CA ASN A 156 18.10 1.84 -14.36
C ASN A 156 19.12 2.21 -13.29
N GLU A 157 18.94 3.35 -12.63
CA GLU A 157 19.78 3.79 -11.51
C GLU A 157 19.74 2.76 -10.38
N LEU A 158 18.56 2.31 -9.98
CA LEU A 158 18.40 1.27 -8.95
C LEU A 158 19.19 0.01 -9.30
N GLN A 159 19.06 -0.48 -10.54
CA GLN A 159 19.75 -1.68 -11.02
C GLN A 159 21.26 -1.55 -10.99
N GLU A 160 21.83 -0.39 -11.33
CA GLU A 160 23.27 -0.16 -11.26
C GLU A 160 23.78 -0.20 -9.81
N VAL A 161 23.08 0.46 -8.88
CA VAL A 161 23.50 0.47 -7.48
C VAL A 161 23.36 -0.93 -6.85
N LEU A 162 22.31 -1.68 -7.21
CA LEU A 162 22.08 -3.05 -6.72
C LEU A 162 23.18 -4.04 -7.11
N LYS A 163 23.95 -3.81 -8.18
CA LYS A 163 25.07 -4.69 -8.57
C LYS A 163 26.16 -4.79 -7.49
N ASN A 164 26.33 -3.74 -6.70
CA ASN A 164 27.42 -3.61 -5.72
C ASN A 164 26.93 -3.75 -4.27
N ILE A 165 25.65 -4.07 -4.06
CA ILE A 165 25.07 -4.13 -2.73
C ILE A 165 25.54 -5.40 -2.00
N LYS A 166 25.90 -5.26 -0.72
CA LYS A 166 26.44 -6.36 0.10
C LYS A 166 25.47 -6.88 1.16
N TYR A 167 24.21 -6.47 1.10
CA TYR A 167 23.15 -6.93 1.97
C TYR A 167 21.93 -7.31 1.13
N LYS A 168 21.10 -8.21 1.65
CA LYS A 168 19.93 -8.70 0.94
C LYS A 168 18.81 -7.65 0.96
N ILE A 169 18.11 -7.55 -0.16
CA ILE A 169 16.92 -6.73 -0.32
C ILE A 169 15.70 -7.66 -0.29
N ASP A 170 14.68 -7.30 0.49
CA ASP A 170 13.43 -8.04 0.56
C ASP A 170 12.39 -7.46 -0.40
N THR A 171 12.26 -6.14 -0.41
CA THR A 171 11.12 -5.46 -1.02
C THR A 171 11.56 -4.19 -1.76
N ILE A 172 10.95 -3.93 -2.90
CA ILE A 172 11.02 -2.66 -3.63
C ILE A 172 9.71 -1.89 -3.44
N GLN A 173 9.80 -0.60 -3.12
CA GLN A 173 8.65 0.29 -2.97
C GLN A 173 8.71 1.42 -3.99
N PHE A 174 7.57 1.75 -4.58
CA PHE A 174 7.41 2.88 -5.50
C PHE A 174 6.57 3.95 -4.82
N ARG A 175 7.16 5.13 -4.62
CA ARG A 175 6.54 6.24 -3.89
C ARG A 175 6.42 7.49 -4.77
N LEU A 176 5.37 8.26 -4.48
CA LEU A 176 5.14 9.60 -5.04
C LEU A 176 5.33 10.63 -3.94
N TYR A 177 6.12 11.68 -4.19
CA TYR A 177 6.48 12.71 -3.20
C TYR A 177 5.25 13.37 -2.57
N ASN A 178 4.25 13.65 -3.41
CA ASN A 178 3.06 14.39 -3.03
C ASN A 178 1.96 13.52 -2.41
N LYS A 179 2.12 12.19 -2.41
CA LYS A 179 1.18 11.29 -1.74
C LYS A 179 1.58 11.09 -0.27
N SER A 180 0.57 10.91 0.57
CA SER A 180 0.71 10.50 1.96
C SER A 180 0.24 9.05 2.10
N ASN A 181 0.89 8.29 3.00
CA ASN A 181 0.40 7.03 3.56
C ASN A 181 -0.06 5.96 2.56
N SER A 182 0.51 5.97 1.36
CA SER A 182 0.26 4.99 0.31
C SER A 182 1.49 4.86 -0.58
N PHE A 183 1.79 3.62 -0.97
CA PHE A 183 2.84 3.30 -1.93
C PHE A 183 2.57 1.94 -2.58
N LEU A 184 3.18 1.72 -3.74
CA LEU A 184 3.16 0.42 -4.39
C LEU A 184 4.36 -0.40 -3.90
N LEU A 185 4.17 -1.70 -3.75
CA LEU A 185 5.13 -2.62 -3.15
C LEU A 185 5.29 -3.85 -4.03
N MET A 186 6.53 -4.32 -4.21
CA MET A 186 6.87 -5.52 -4.98
C MET A 186 7.97 -6.29 -4.27
N LYS A 187 7.93 -7.62 -4.29
CA LYS A 187 9.04 -8.41 -3.74
C LYS A 187 10.29 -8.29 -4.63
N TYR A 188 11.46 -8.26 -4.01
CA TYR A 188 12.70 -8.10 -4.77
C TYR A 188 12.97 -9.26 -5.75
N SER A 189 12.56 -10.48 -5.39
CA SER A 189 12.60 -11.64 -6.28
C SER A 189 11.80 -11.42 -7.57
N GLU A 190 10.58 -10.88 -7.46
CA GLU A 190 9.71 -10.56 -8.60
C GLU A 190 10.31 -9.45 -9.47
N TYR A 191 10.88 -8.42 -8.82
CA TYR A 191 11.56 -7.31 -9.49
C TYR A 191 12.71 -7.75 -10.40
N LEU A 192 13.44 -8.80 -10.01
CA LEU A 192 14.52 -9.38 -10.82
C LEU A 192 13.99 -10.17 -12.01
N ASN A 193 12.92 -10.96 -11.81
CA ASN A 193 12.36 -11.86 -12.82
C ASN A 193 11.75 -11.12 -14.03
N GLU A 194 11.30 -9.88 -13.85
CA GLU A 194 10.77 -9.06 -14.96
C GLU A 194 11.77 -8.80 -16.09
N LYS A 195 13.09 -8.92 -15.87
CA LYS A 195 14.08 -8.81 -16.96
C LYS A 195 13.90 -9.90 -18.05
N ILE A 196 13.17 -10.97 -17.75
CA ILE A 196 13.01 -12.13 -18.65
C ILE A 196 11.81 -11.97 -19.59
N TYR A 197 10.80 -11.14 -19.26
CA TYR A 197 9.57 -11.02 -20.04
C TYR A 197 9.64 -10.01 -21.21
N ASP A 198 10.63 -9.10 -21.22
CA ASP A 198 10.78 -8.07 -22.27
C ASP A 198 11.36 -8.59 -23.61
N LYS A 199 11.50 -9.90 -23.79
CA LYS A 199 12.03 -10.53 -25.04
C LYS A 199 10.99 -11.23 -25.93
N LYS A 200 9.70 -10.97 -25.78
CA LYS A 200 8.69 -11.42 -26.77
C LYS A 200 8.15 -10.22 -27.54
N GLU A 201 8.46 -10.18 -28.84
CA GLU A 201 8.04 -9.14 -29.79
C GLU A 201 6.51 -8.94 -29.81
N PRO A 202 6.03 -7.71 -30.06
CA PRO A 202 4.61 -7.41 -30.07
C PRO A 202 3.89 -7.95 -31.31
N ILE A 203 2.82 -8.70 -31.07
CA ILE A 203 1.85 -9.16 -32.08
C ILE A 203 1.06 -7.94 -32.59
N LYS A 204 1.13 -7.69 -33.90
CA LYS A 204 0.32 -6.69 -34.62
C LYS A 204 -1.17 -7.03 -34.51
N LYS A 205 -1.99 -6.15 -33.94
CA LYS A 205 -3.45 -6.19 -34.10
C LYS A 205 -3.88 -5.14 -35.14
N SER A 206 -4.49 -5.64 -36.20
CA SER A 206 -5.07 -4.90 -37.32
C SER A 206 -6.34 -4.14 -36.92
N GLU A 207 -6.52 -2.98 -37.54
CA GLU A 207 -7.67 -2.11 -37.45
C GLU A 207 -8.88 -2.71 -38.19
N LEU A 208 -10.07 -2.67 -37.57
CA LEU A 208 -11.34 -2.64 -38.29
C LEU A 208 -12.26 -1.59 -37.65
N ILE A 209 -12.37 -0.47 -38.36
CA ILE A 209 -13.31 0.62 -38.14
C ILE A 209 -14.63 0.25 -38.83
N GLN A 210 -15.75 0.31 -38.11
CA GLN A 210 -17.05 0.53 -38.75
C GLN A 210 -17.80 1.68 -38.08
N LYS A 211 -18.20 2.61 -38.94
CA LYS A 211 -18.94 3.85 -38.71
C LYS A 211 -20.41 3.55 -38.38
N VAL A 212 -21.00 4.27 -37.43
CA VAL A 212 -22.44 4.59 -37.45
C VAL A 212 -22.67 6.02 -36.94
N GLU A 213 -23.40 6.79 -37.74
CA GLU A 213 -23.82 8.19 -37.56
C GLU A 213 -25.23 8.33 -36.90
N PRO A 214 -25.71 9.53 -36.52
CA PRO A 214 -26.44 9.73 -35.26
C PRO A 214 -27.91 10.23 -35.33
N ILE A 215 -28.55 10.29 -34.13
CA ILE A 215 -29.66 11.16 -33.67
C ILE A 215 -31.11 10.61 -33.75
N LYS A 216 -31.82 10.57 -32.59
CA LYS A 216 -33.02 11.40 -32.31
C LYS A 216 -33.43 11.43 -30.83
N LYS A 217 -33.81 12.63 -30.40
CA LYS A 217 -34.22 13.07 -29.05
C LYS A 217 -35.67 12.65 -28.76
N THR A 218 -35.98 12.30 -27.52
CA THR A 218 -37.27 12.59 -26.87
C THR A 218 -37.11 12.60 -25.34
N GLU A 219 -37.57 13.70 -24.74
CA GLU A 219 -37.99 13.88 -23.34
C GLU A 219 -39.39 14.54 -23.41
N PRO A 220 -40.16 14.72 -22.33
CA PRO A 220 -40.14 14.10 -20.99
C PRO A 220 -41.56 13.68 -20.50
N ILE A 221 -41.71 12.85 -19.45
CA ILE A 221 -42.84 12.95 -18.50
C ILE A 221 -42.39 12.58 -17.08
N PHE A 222 -42.52 13.54 -16.17
CA PHE A 222 -42.37 13.41 -14.73
C PHE A 222 -43.55 12.65 -14.09
N LYS A 223 -43.26 11.75 -13.14
CA LYS A 223 -44.09 11.59 -11.93
C LYS A 223 -43.21 11.45 -10.71
N ASN A 224 -43.41 12.41 -9.80
CA ASN A 224 -42.85 12.47 -8.46
C ASN A 224 -43.37 11.30 -7.61
N VAL A 225 -42.46 10.62 -6.92
CA VAL A 225 -42.73 10.08 -5.59
C VAL A 225 -41.67 10.67 -4.67
N GLU A 226 -42.16 11.37 -3.66
CA GLU A 226 -41.40 12.14 -2.71
C GLU A 226 -40.56 11.29 -1.76
N GLN A 227 -39.36 11.82 -1.51
CA GLN A 227 -38.65 11.83 -0.22
C GLN A 227 -37.98 10.55 0.28
N ASN A 228 -36.68 10.45 -0.05
CA ASN A 228 -35.65 10.32 0.99
C ASN A 228 -34.49 11.28 0.66
N ARG A 229 -34.47 12.43 1.36
CA ARG A 229 -33.40 13.42 1.27
C ARG A 229 -32.13 12.87 1.94
N ASN A 230 -31.00 12.99 1.25
CA ASN A 230 -29.60 12.92 1.73
C ASN A 230 -28.69 11.79 1.22
N GLN A 231 -28.96 11.19 0.06
CA GLN A 231 -28.02 10.22 -0.52
C GLN A 231 -27.69 10.61 -1.96
N LYS A 232 -26.45 11.09 -2.18
CA LYS A 232 -25.97 11.50 -3.51
C LYS A 232 -25.69 10.24 -4.32
N GLU A 233 -26.50 9.97 -5.34
CA GLU A 233 -26.28 8.88 -6.29
C GLU A 233 -25.57 9.39 -7.55
N SER A 234 -24.73 8.54 -8.14
CA SER A 234 -24.05 8.79 -9.42
C SER A 234 -23.78 7.48 -10.15
N ILE A 235 -23.72 7.52 -11.47
CA ILE A 235 -23.47 6.34 -12.31
C ILE A 235 -21.98 6.27 -12.61
N PHE A 236 -21.39 5.08 -12.44
CA PHE A 236 -20.01 4.81 -12.81
C PHE A 236 -19.93 3.57 -13.68
N LEU A 237 -18.95 3.54 -14.57
CA LEU A 237 -18.51 2.31 -15.22
C LEU A 237 -17.56 1.59 -14.27
N ILE A 238 -17.89 0.35 -13.91
CA ILE A 238 -17.12 -0.43 -12.94
C ILE A 238 -16.34 -1.54 -13.64
N ARG A 239 -15.06 -1.69 -13.27
CA ARG A 239 -14.17 -2.78 -13.71
C ARG A 239 -13.58 -3.50 -12.48
N PRO A 240 -13.47 -4.83 -12.48
CA PRO A 240 -12.91 -5.58 -11.37
C PRO A 240 -11.37 -5.56 -11.40
N ASP A 241 -10.76 -5.68 -10.23
CA ASP A 241 -9.36 -6.07 -10.08
C ASP A 241 -9.26 -7.58 -9.85
N ILE A 242 -8.04 -8.13 -9.91
CA ILE A 242 -7.79 -9.53 -9.53
C ILE A 242 -8.09 -9.72 -8.03
N GLN A 243 -7.74 -8.75 -7.19
CA GLN A 243 -7.96 -8.80 -5.75
C GLN A 243 -9.45 -8.72 -5.38
N ASP A 244 -9.88 -9.56 -4.44
CA ASP A 244 -11.26 -9.62 -3.96
C ASP A 244 -11.72 -8.26 -3.41
N ASP A 245 -13.00 -7.95 -3.64
CA ASP A 245 -13.64 -6.70 -3.22
C ASP A 245 -13.01 -5.39 -3.73
N ILE A 246 -12.11 -5.47 -4.72
CA ILE A 246 -11.56 -4.28 -5.39
C ILE A 246 -12.22 -4.09 -6.76
N TYR A 247 -12.87 -2.93 -6.90
CA TYR A 247 -13.53 -2.51 -8.12
C TYR A 247 -13.24 -1.05 -8.43
N TYR A 248 -12.77 -0.76 -9.64
CA TYR A 248 -12.43 0.58 -10.09
C TYR A 248 -13.62 1.31 -10.71
N LEU A 249 -13.81 2.57 -10.32
CA LEU A 249 -14.87 3.43 -10.80
C LEU A 249 -14.33 4.35 -11.91
N TYR A 250 -14.97 4.32 -13.07
CA TYR A 250 -14.66 5.18 -14.20
C TYR A 250 -15.83 6.12 -14.49
N SER A 251 -15.51 7.37 -14.84
CA SER A 251 -16.47 8.36 -15.33
C SER A 251 -15.99 8.97 -16.63
N LEU A 252 -16.89 9.58 -17.38
CA LEU A 252 -16.54 10.31 -18.61
C LEU A 252 -16.14 11.73 -18.25
N ASN A 253 -14.94 12.15 -18.65
CA ASN A 253 -14.52 13.54 -18.53
C ASN A 253 -15.16 14.43 -19.61
N SER A 254 -14.92 15.74 -19.54
CA SER A 254 -15.44 16.74 -20.49
C SER A 254 -15.04 16.47 -21.96
N HIS A 255 -14.01 15.67 -22.20
CA HIS A 255 -13.53 15.24 -23.52
C HIS A 255 -14.03 13.85 -23.92
N ARG A 256 -15.04 13.29 -23.22
CA ARG A 256 -15.60 11.95 -23.43
C ARG A 256 -14.57 10.81 -23.32
N LYS A 257 -13.46 11.04 -22.60
CA LYS A 257 -12.51 9.97 -22.25
C LYS A 257 -12.86 9.40 -20.88
N GLU A 258 -12.72 8.09 -20.74
CA GLU A 258 -12.89 7.40 -19.46
C GLU A 258 -11.73 7.76 -18.54
N GLU A 259 -12.06 8.28 -17.36
CA GLU A 259 -11.11 8.62 -16.32
C GLU A 259 -11.45 7.84 -15.06
N GLN A 260 -10.43 7.23 -14.46
CA GLN A 260 -10.58 6.51 -13.20
C GLN A 260 -10.76 7.50 -12.06
N VAL A 261 -11.94 7.47 -11.42
CA VAL A 261 -12.33 8.38 -10.34
C VAL A 261 -11.95 7.83 -8.97
N GLY A 262 -11.86 6.50 -8.83
CA GLY A 262 -11.48 5.88 -7.57
C GLY A 262 -11.80 4.40 -7.48
N ILE A 263 -11.92 3.92 -6.24
CA ILE A 263 -12.23 2.53 -5.92
C ILE A 263 -13.59 2.50 -5.21
N ALA A 264 -14.42 1.54 -5.58
CA ALA A 264 -15.70 1.28 -4.95
C ALA A 264 -15.52 0.90 -3.47
N HIS A 265 -16.47 1.32 -2.64
CA HIS A 265 -16.54 0.91 -1.25
C HIS A 265 -17.45 -0.31 -1.13
N ILE A 266 -16.88 -1.43 -0.67
CA ILE A 266 -17.59 -2.67 -0.38
C ILE A 266 -17.57 -2.85 1.14
N PRO A 267 -18.60 -2.41 1.88
CA PRO A 267 -18.62 -2.42 3.35
C PRO A 267 -19.11 -3.74 3.95
N ASP A 268 -19.88 -4.51 3.18
CA ASP A 268 -20.58 -5.69 3.68
C ASP A 268 -20.56 -6.85 2.68
N PHE A 269 -20.78 -8.05 3.22
CA PHE A 269 -20.82 -9.30 2.46
C PHE A 269 -21.89 -9.30 1.38
N LYS A 270 -23.02 -8.62 1.60
CA LYS A 270 -24.12 -8.56 0.63
C LYS A 270 -23.66 -7.84 -0.66
N THR A 271 -22.94 -6.74 -0.50
CA THR A 271 -22.36 -5.97 -1.60
C THR A 271 -21.24 -6.75 -2.28
N SER A 272 -20.37 -7.40 -1.50
CA SER A 272 -19.33 -8.30 -2.03
C SER A 272 -19.92 -9.42 -2.89
N SER A 273 -20.92 -10.14 -2.39
CA SER A 273 -21.61 -11.22 -3.12
C SER A 273 -22.27 -10.73 -4.41
N MET A 274 -22.92 -9.55 -4.39
CA MET A 274 -23.47 -8.93 -5.60
C MET A 274 -22.37 -8.68 -6.65
N MET A 275 -21.25 -8.10 -6.24
CA MET A 275 -20.16 -7.77 -7.17
C MET A 275 -19.44 -9.02 -7.67
N ASN A 276 -19.26 -10.04 -6.81
CA ASN A 276 -18.68 -11.32 -7.18
C ASN A 276 -19.54 -12.04 -8.24
N LYS A 277 -20.88 -12.00 -8.12
CA LYS A 277 -21.78 -12.57 -9.14
C LYS A 277 -21.64 -11.88 -10.50
N LEU A 278 -21.28 -10.59 -10.52
CA LEU A 278 -21.12 -9.81 -11.75
C LEU A 278 -19.75 -10.05 -12.40
N PHE A 279 -18.69 -10.11 -11.59
CA PHE A 279 -17.31 -10.01 -12.08
C PHE A 279 -16.44 -11.24 -11.84
N ARG A 280 -16.89 -12.22 -11.04
CA ARG A 280 -16.08 -13.39 -10.66
C ARG A 280 -16.82 -14.69 -10.94
N ILE A 281 -16.04 -15.77 -11.01
CA ILE A 281 -16.52 -17.15 -11.06
C ILE A 281 -16.05 -17.79 -9.76
N ILE A 282 -16.90 -17.74 -8.74
CA ILE A 282 -16.65 -18.31 -7.40
C ILE A 282 -17.66 -19.44 -7.21
N LYS A 283 -17.20 -20.70 -7.19
CA LYS A 283 -18.05 -21.89 -7.08
C LYS A 283 -18.79 -21.91 -5.73
N GLU A 284 -18.12 -21.45 -4.68
CA GLU A 284 -18.61 -21.41 -3.29
C GLU A 284 -19.80 -20.46 -3.08
N ASN A 285 -19.96 -19.44 -3.95
CA ASN A 285 -21.10 -18.52 -3.87
C ASN A 285 -22.42 -19.16 -4.33
N ASN A 286 -22.36 -20.30 -5.04
CA ASN A 286 -23.52 -21.04 -5.52
C ASN A 286 -23.76 -22.32 -4.70
N ASN A 287 -22.71 -22.97 -4.21
CA ASN A 287 -22.81 -24.15 -3.34
C ASN A 287 -21.70 -24.13 -2.29
N LEU A 288 -22.06 -24.11 -0.99
CA LEU A 288 -21.10 -24.07 0.12
C LEU A 288 -20.26 -25.35 0.22
N ASP A 289 -20.80 -26.48 -0.25
CA ASP A 289 -20.16 -27.80 -0.19
C ASP A 289 -19.06 -27.99 -1.25
N ALA A 290 -18.94 -27.05 -2.20
CA ALA A 290 -17.89 -27.08 -3.23
C ALA A 290 -16.46 -26.89 -2.67
N LEU A 291 -16.33 -26.57 -1.38
CA LEU A 291 -15.05 -26.52 -0.65
C LEU A 291 -14.46 -27.91 -0.37
N GLU A 292 -15.26 -28.98 -0.42
CA GLU A 292 -14.84 -30.35 -0.11
C GLU A 292 -14.65 -31.25 -1.36
N GLU A 293 -15.01 -30.73 -2.54
CA GLU A 293 -14.81 -31.44 -3.81
C GLU A 293 -13.35 -31.28 -4.27
N SER A 294 -12.72 -32.37 -4.70
CA SER A 294 -11.36 -32.31 -5.26
C SER A 294 -11.37 -31.53 -6.57
N ASP A 295 -10.45 -30.58 -6.72
CA ASP A 295 -10.28 -29.80 -7.95
C ASP A 295 -10.14 -30.70 -9.19
N ASP A 296 -10.84 -30.35 -10.27
CA ASP A 296 -10.78 -31.06 -11.55
C ASP A 296 -9.41 -30.83 -12.23
N GLU A 297 -8.85 -31.82 -12.96
CA GLU A 297 -7.48 -31.71 -13.53
C GLU A 297 -7.26 -30.46 -14.41
N GLU A 298 -8.27 -29.98 -15.13
CA GLU A 298 -8.20 -28.74 -15.92
C GLU A 298 -8.01 -27.47 -15.06
N GLU A 299 -8.52 -27.47 -13.82
CA GLU A 299 -8.39 -26.36 -12.87
C GLU A 299 -7.00 -26.32 -12.21
N PHE A 300 -6.36 -27.50 -12.09
CA PHE A 300 -4.99 -27.68 -11.64
C PHE A 300 -3.96 -27.26 -12.71
N GLU A 301 -4.24 -27.50 -14.00
CA GLU A 301 -3.36 -27.11 -15.11
C GLU A 301 -3.44 -25.62 -15.47
N ASN A 302 -4.50 -24.92 -15.05
CA ASN A 302 -4.68 -23.50 -15.34
C ASN A 302 -3.98 -22.61 -14.30
N ASP A 303 -2.75 -22.19 -14.63
CA ASP A 303 -1.89 -21.30 -13.81
C ASP A 303 -2.22 -19.79 -13.95
N LYS A 304 -3.29 -19.43 -14.67
CA LYS A 304 -3.63 -18.03 -14.86
C LYS A 304 -4.13 -17.39 -13.57
N VAL A 305 -3.49 -16.30 -13.17
CA VAL A 305 -3.78 -15.54 -11.95
C VAL A 305 -5.21 -14.95 -11.95
N ASP A 306 -5.81 -14.75 -13.12
CA ASP A 306 -7.16 -14.21 -13.32
C ASP A 306 -8.22 -15.29 -13.62
N LYS A 307 -7.91 -16.58 -13.43
CA LYS A 307 -8.83 -17.69 -13.80
C LYS A 307 -10.23 -17.59 -13.18
N PHE A 308 -10.36 -16.92 -12.04
CA PHE A 308 -11.63 -16.71 -11.33
C PHE A 308 -12.24 -15.31 -11.49
N VAL A 309 -11.64 -14.44 -12.31
CA VAL A 309 -12.03 -13.03 -12.46
C VAL A 309 -12.21 -12.66 -13.92
N LYS A 310 -13.38 -12.10 -14.27
CA LYS A 310 -13.69 -11.67 -15.62
C LYS A 310 -13.19 -10.23 -15.87
N LEU A 311 -11.87 -10.05 -15.98
CA LEU A 311 -11.21 -8.73 -16.11
C LEU A 311 -11.66 -7.90 -17.33
N ASP A 312 -12.08 -8.56 -18.41
CA ASP A 312 -12.56 -7.89 -19.63
C ASP A 312 -14.01 -7.36 -19.50
N THR A 313 -14.69 -7.65 -18.39
CA THR A 313 -16.09 -7.26 -18.18
C THR A 313 -16.19 -5.90 -17.52
N SER A 314 -17.13 -5.08 -17.98
CA SER A 314 -17.43 -3.80 -17.34
C SER A 314 -18.94 -3.58 -17.27
N HIS A 315 -19.41 -3.05 -16.15
CA HIS A 315 -20.83 -2.80 -15.92
C HIS A 315 -21.06 -1.36 -15.47
N LYS A 316 -22.09 -0.71 -16.00
CA LYS A 316 -22.56 0.57 -15.50
C LYS A 316 -23.39 0.33 -14.24
N MET A 317 -23.05 0.98 -13.14
CA MET A 317 -23.73 0.79 -11.87
C MET A 317 -24.08 2.13 -11.23
N VAL A 318 -25.26 2.17 -10.60
CA VAL A 318 -25.66 3.27 -9.73
C VAL A 318 -24.92 3.09 -8.41
N CYS A 319 -24.14 4.10 -8.04
CA CYS A 319 -23.38 4.14 -6.80
C CYS A 319 -23.87 5.28 -5.91
N GLN A 320 -23.90 5.03 -4.62
CA GLN A 320 -24.28 6.00 -3.60
C GLN A 320 -23.05 6.49 -2.84
N TYR A 321 -22.96 7.80 -2.62
CA TYR A 321 -21.89 8.38 -1.84
C TYR A 321 -22.12 8.15 -0.34
N ASN A 322 -21.17 7.48 0.30
CA ASN A 322 -21.12 7.34 1.75
C ASN A 322 -20.31 8.50 2.35
N TYR A 323 -21.00 9.45 2.99
CA TYR A 323 -20.37 10.65 3.56
C TYR A 323 -19.41 10.35 4.73
N LYS A 324 -19.63 9.27 5.48
CA LYS A 324 -18.77 8.86 6.60
C LYS A 324 -17.40 8.41 6.10
N PHE A 325 -17.38 7.63 5.02
CA PHE A 325 -16.14 7.09 4.44
C PHE A 325 -15.62 7.90 3.25
N LYS A 326 -16.38 8.88 2.78
CA LYS A 326 -16.10 9.70 1.59
C LYS A 326 -15.84 8.87 0.32
N LYS A 327 -16.55 7.73 0.18
CA LYS A 327 -16.40 6.77 -0.93
C LYS A 327 -17.75 6.42 -1.55
N TRP A 328 -17.73 5.85 -2.75
CA TRP A 328 -18.91 5.44 -3.51
C TRP A 328 -19.21 3.94 -3.34
N LEU A 329 -20.44 3.61 -2.94
CA LEU A 329 -20.95 2.25 -2.74
C LEU A 329 -21.79 1.82 -3.95
N PRO A 330 -21.45 0.72 -4.65
CA PRO A 330 -22.29 0.17 -5.71
C PRO A 330 -23.60 -0.38 -5.14
N ILE A 331 -24.75 0.01 -5.71
CA ILE A 331 -26.07 -0.47 -5.25
C ILE A 331 -26.70 -1.43 -6.23
N ARG A 332 -26.72 -1.06 -7.51
CA ARG A 332 -27.44 -1.81 -8.55
C ARG A 332 -26.90 -1.53 -9.94
N LEU A 333 -27.11 -2.47 -10.86
CA LEU A 333 -26.86 -2.28 -12.27
C LEU A 333 -27.72 -1.12 -12.82
N TYR A 334 -27.11 -0.32 -13.67
CA TYR A 334 -27.79 0.66 -14.50
C TYR A 334 -28.25 -0.05 -15.78
N LEU A 335 -29.55 -0.31 -15.89
CA LEU A 335 -30.18 -0.97 -17.03
C LEU A 335 -30.39 0.02 -18.19
#